data_AF-R9MF99-F1
#
_entry.id   AF-R9MF99-F1
#
_cell.length_a   1.000
_cell.length_b   1.000
_cell.length_c   1.000
_cell.angle_alpha   90.00
_cell.angle_beta   90.00
_cell.angle_gamma   90.00
#
_symmetry.space_group_name_H-M   'P 1'
#
loop_
_entity.id
_entity.type
_entity.pdbx_description
1 polymer ?
#
loop_
_entity_poly.entity_id
_entity_poly.type
_entity_poly.pdbx_seq_one_letter_code
_entity_poly.pdbx_strand_id
1 'polypeptide(L)'
;MKKKVQEYFVYFMLYSMIGWIYEVFLEVVVYRWGFSNRGVLFGPYCVIYGTGALILLFSLGWLMEKRIYIGKVLVTPLLVFLGIMVVTTGVELIGSYIMEFTSGGWAWDYRRFAFNFQGRIALNPSVRFGIGGMFFLYVLQPLFVKMTERMPSRVFRAVFGILAIALAADTAWLIVKSFQV
;
A
#
# COMPACT_ATOMS: atom_id res chain seq x y z
N MET A 1 -8.47 -21.91 4.77
CA MET A 1 -7.16 -21.24 4.58
C MET A 1 -6.88 -20.81 3.14
N LYS A 2 -6.99 -21.69 2.14
CA LYS A 2 -6.65 -21.36 0.72
C LYS A 2 -7.39 -20.13 0.15
N LYS A 3 -8.67 -19.95 0.45
CA LYS A 3 -9.48 -18.82 -0.08
C LYS A 3 -9.04 -17.45 0.48
N LYS A 4 -8.75 -17.34 1.78
CA LYS A 4 -8.29 -16.09 2.39
C LYS A 4 -6.98 -15.58 1.79
N VAL A 5 -6.04 -16.49 1.51
CA VAL A 5 -4.78 -16.13 0.84
C VAL A 5 -5.03 -15.57 -0.55
N GLN A 6 -5.95 -16.17 -1.31
CA GLN A 6 -6.35 -15.67 -2.62
C GLN A 6 -7.01 -14.28 -2.52
N GLU A 7 -7.86 -14.04 -1.51
CA GLU A 7 -8.49 -12.74 -1.26
C GLU A 7 -7.45 -11.66 -0.96
N TYR A 8 -6.52 -11.92 -0.03
CA TYR A 8 -5.43 -10.98 0.27
C TYR A 8 -4.52 -10.73 -0.92
N PHE A 9 -4.26 -11.74 -1.75
CA PHE A 9 -3.51 -11.55 -2.99
C PHE A 9 -4.25 -10.64 -3.98
N VAL A 10 -5.56 -10.85 -4.15
CA VAL A 10 -6.37 -9.97 -5.01
C VAL A 10 -6.40 -8.55 -4.46
N TYR A 11 -6.56 -8.37 -3.14
CA TYR A 11 -6.48 -7.04 -2.52
C TYR A 11 -5.12 -6.38 -2.78
N PHE A 12 -4.02 -7.11 -2.59
CA PHE A 12 -2.67 -6.64 -2.91
C PHE A 12 -2.56 -6.13 -4.35
N MET A 13 -3.07 -6.90 -5.31
CA MET A 13 -3.05 -6.51 -6.72
C MET A 13 -3.89 -5.26 -6.98
N LEU A 14 -5.10 -5.19 -6.43
CA LEU A 14 -5.99 -4.03 -6.58
C LEU A 14 -5.37 -2.76 -6.00
N TYR A 15 -4.81 -2.83 -4.79
CA TYR A 15 -4.11 -1.69 -4.19
C TYR A 15 -2.87 -1.29 -4.99
N SER A 16 -2.12 -2.25 -5.53
CA SER A 16 -0.96 -1.95 -6.38
C SER A 16 -1.36 -1.26 -7.68
N MET A 17 -2.47 -1.67 -8.30
CA MET A 17 -3.02 -1.03 -9.50
C MET A 17 -3.56 0.37 -9.21
N ILE A 18 -4.28 0.56 -8.09
CA ILE A 18 -4.74 1.90 -7.69
C ILE A 18 -3.56 2.82 -7.41
N GLY A 19 -2.53 2.33 -6.72
CA GLY A 19 -1.30 3.08 -6.49
C GLY A 19 -0.63 3.51 -7.79
N TRP A 20 -0.58 2.62 -8.78
CA TRP A 20 -0.06 2.94 -10.10
C TRP A 20 -0.90 4.01 -10.82
N ILE A 21 -2.24 3.89 -10.81
CA ILE A 21 -3.14 4.89 -11.40
C ILE A 21 -2.94 6.25 -10.72
N TYR A 22 -2.80 6.26 -9.40
CA TYR A 22 -2.56 7.48 -8.64
C TYR A 22 -1.24 8.15 -9.02
N GLU A 23 -0.13 7.40 -9.08
CA GLU A 23 1.18 7.91 -9.50
C GLU A 23 1.17 8.45 -10.93
N VAL A 24 0.58 7.69 -11.88
CA VAL A 24 0.46 8.12 -13.28
C VAL A 24 -0.40 9.38 -13.39
N PHE A 25 -1.51 9.47 -12.64
CA PHE A 25 -2.33 10.66 -12.61
C PHE A 25 -1.56 11.88 -12.09
N LEU A 26 -0.78 11.72 -11.03
CA LEU A 26 0.09 12.78 -10.52
C LEU A 26 1.09 13.25 -11.58
N GLU A 27 1.79 12.34 -12.25
CA GLU A 27 2.80 12.72 -13.25
C GLU A 27 2.21 13.37 -14.49
N VAL A 28 1.14 12.80 -15.04
CA VAL A 28 0.55 13.26 -16.30
C VAL A 28 -0.28 14.53 -16.09
N VAL A 29 -1.12 14.56 -15.06
CA VAL A 29 -2.14 15.61 -14.88
C VAL A 29 -1.65 16.72 -13.96
N VAL A 30 -1.05 16.37 -12.82
CA VAL A 30 -0.67 17.34 -11.78
C VAL A 30 0.69 17.97 -12.10
N TYR A 31 1.70 17.15 -12.32
CA TYR A 31 3.07 17.61 -12.59
C TYR A 31 3.32 17.93 -14.07
N ARG A 32 2.51 17.37 -14.97
CA ARG A 32 2.62 17.52 -16.43
C ARG A 32 3.99 17.13 -16.98
N TRP A 33 4.60 16.11 -16.40
CA TRP A 33 5.91 15.58 -16.82
C TRP A 33 5.79 14.58 -17.97
N GLY A 34 4.57 14.23 -18.36
CA GLY A 34 4.30 13.15 -19.32
C GLY A 34 4.11 11.82 -18.61
N PHE A 35 3.94 10.76 -19.41
CA PHE A 35 3.74 9.41 -18.88
C PHE A 35 5.10 8.76 -18.57
N SER A 36 5.28 8.34 -17.33
CA SER A 36 6.36 7.43 -16.92
C SER A 36 5.79 6.28 -16.11
N ASN A 37 6.36 5.08 -16.29
CA ASN A 37 5.97 3.93 -15.47
C ASN A 37 6.70 4.01 -14.12
N ARG A 38 5.94 4.26 -13.06
CA ARG A 38 6.45 4.40 -11.68
C ARG A 38 6.60 3.09 -10.93
N GLY A 39 6.06 2.00 -11.48
CA GLY A 39 6.29 0.67 -10.96
C GLY A 39 7.72 0.20 -11.21
N VAL A 40 8.25 -0.63 -10.32
CA VAL A 40 9.50 -1.38 -10.54
C VAL A 40 9.30 -2.45 -11.63
N LEU A 41 8.07 -2.93 -11.76
CA LEU A 41 7.66 -3.96 -12.72
C LEU A 41 7.11 -3.31 -14.00
N PHE A 42 7.08 -4.06 -15.10
CA PHE A 42 6.61 -3.53 -16.40
C PHE A 42 5.11 -3.23 -16.41
N GLY A 43 4.32 -4.02 -15.68
CA GLY A 43 2.87 -3.91 -15.62
C GLY A 43 2.37 -2.71 -14.81
N PRO A 44 1.05 -2.43 -14.89
CA PRO A 44 0.43 -1.27 -14.25
C PRO A 44 0.17 -1.51 -12.76
N TYR A 45 1.22 -1.81 -12.00
CA TYR A 45 1.14 -2.02 -10.55
C TYR A 45 2.36 -1.49 -9.81
N CYS A 46 2.12 -0.60 -8.85
CA CYS A 46 3.11 -0.15 -7.89
C CYS A 46 3.00 -1.03 -6.64
N VAL A 47 3.79 -2.11 -6.61
CA VAL A 47 3.74 -3.15 -5.54
C VAL A 47 3.92 -2.61 -4.13
N ILE A 48 4.54 -1.43 -3.98
CA ILE A 48 4.69 -0.76 -2.68
C ILE A 48 3.34 -0.36 -2.07
N TYR A 49 2.37 0.04 -2.88
CA TYR A 49 1.02 0.38 -2.41
C TYR A 49 0.26 -0.87 -1.96
N GLY A 50 0.35 -1.97 -2.70
CA GLY A 50 -0.22 -3.25 -2.28
C GLY A 50 0.40 -3.79 -1.00
N THR A 51 1.73 -3.70 -0.89
CA THR A 51 2.46 -4.13 0.31
C THR A 51 2.06 -3.30 1.52
N GLY A 52 2.06 -1.96 1.39
CA GLY A 52 1.65 -1.05 2.46
C GLY A 52 0.21 -1.29 2.92
N ALA A 53 -0.72 -1.50 1.97
CA ALA A 53 -2.11 -1.81 2.30
C ALA A 53 -2.25 -3.15 3.07
N LEU A 54 -1.52 -4.20 2.68
CA LEU A 54 -1.52 -5.46 3.41
C LEU A 54 -0.91 -5.33 4.81
N ILE A 55 0.18 -4.58 4.97
CA ILE A 55 0.78 -4.31 6.29
C ILE A 55 -0.26 -3.65 7.20
N LEU A 56 -0.97 -2.62 6.71
CA LEU A 56 -2.03 -1.96 7.47
C LEU A 56 -3.18 -2.92 7.80
N LEU A 57 -3.62 -3.73 6.83
CA LEU A 57 -4.72 -4.66 7.01
C LEU A 57 -4.39 -5.75 8.03
N PHE A 58 -3.18 -6.32 8.00
CA PHE A 58 -2.75 -7.33 8.98
C PHE A 58 -2.48 -6.72 10.36
N SER A 59 -2.00 -5.48 10.42
CA SER A 59 -1.68 -4.82 11.70
C SER A 59 -2.92 -4.28 12.40
N LEU A 60 -3.89 -3.76 11.64
CA LEU A 60 -5.02 -2.97 12.17
C LEU A 60 -6.40 -3.53 11.82
N GLY A 61 -6.49 -4.55 10.96
CA GLY A 61 -7.79 -5.15 10.57
C GLY A 61 -8.59 -5.64 11.78
N TRP A 62 -7.92 -6.26 12.76
CA TRP A 62 -8.56 -6.70 14.01
C TRP A 62 -9.09 -5.51 14.84
N LEU A 63 -8.44 -4.35 14.77
CA LEU A 63 -8.84 -3.15 15.51
C LEU A 63 -10.06 -2.50 14.87
N MET A 64 -10.16 -2.53 13.54
CA MET A 64 -11.32 -2.03 12.79
C MET A 64 -12.61 -2.77 13.14
N GLU A 65 -12.53 -4.07 13.44
CA GLU A 65 -13.68 -4.90 13.82
C GLU A 65 -14.17 -4.59 15.25
N LYS A 66 -13.31 -4.06 16.12
CA LYS A 66 -13.66 -3.74 17.50
C LYS A 66 -14.41 -2.42 17.58
N ARG A 67 -15.52 -2.39 18.34
CA ARG A 67 -16.24 -1.15 18.66
C ARG A 67 -15.84 -0.68 20.06
N ILE A 68 -14.80 0.14 20.13
CA ILE A 68 -14.27 0.69 21.37
C ILE A 68 -14.94 2.04 21.60
N TYR A 69 -15.57 2.19 22.76
CA TYR A 69 -16.25 3.41 23.18
C TYR A 69 -15.55 4.01 24.39
N ILE A 70 -15.40 5.34 24.41
CA ILE A 70 -15.09 6.11 25.62
C ILE A 70 -16.34 6.94 25.93
N GLY A 71 -17.05 6.54 26.97
CA GLY A 71 -18.40 7.05 27.25
C GLY A 71 -19.36 6.71 26.11
N LYS A 72 -19.91 7.73 25.44
CA LYS A 72 -20.85 7.58 24.31
C LYS A 72 -20.18 7.70 22.92
N VAL A 73 -18.89 8.01 22.87
CA VAL A 73 -18.17 8.28 21.61
C VAL A 73 -17.45 7.03 21.12
N LEU A 74 -17.66 6.65 19.85
CA LEU A 74 -16.93 5.57 19.19
C LEU A 74 -15.51 6.06 18.85
N VAL A 75 -14.50 5.56 19.57
CA VAL A 75 -13.11 5.98 19.41
C VAL A 75 -12.30 5.06 18.49
N THR A 76 -12.86 3.95 18.04
CA THR A 76 -12.17 3.02 17.12
C THR A 76 -11.53 3.72 15.91
N PRO A 77 -12.23 4.59 15.14
CA PRO A 77 -11.63 5.22 13.97
C PRO A 77 -10.41 6.09 14.31
N LEU A 78 -10.44 6.76 15.47
CA LEU A 78 -9.30 7.53 15.95
C LEU A 78 -8.11 6.62 16.32
N LEU A 79 -8.38 5.51 17.00
CA LEU A 79 -7.35 4.52 17.33
C LEU A 79 -6.74 3.88 16.08
N VAL A 80 -7.56 3.59 15.06
CA VAL A 80 -7.08 3.09 13.76
C VAL A 80 -6.25 4.16 13.06
N PHE A 81 -6.67 5.43 13.05
CA PHE A 81 -5.88 6.53 12.49
C PHE A 81 -4.50 6.64 13.15
N LEU A 82 -4.44 6.63 14.49
CA LEU A 82 -3.18 6.65 15.23
C LEU A 82 -2.35 5.38 14.95
N GLY A 83 -3.00 4.22 14.87
CA GLY A 83 -2.35 2.97 14.50
C GLY A 83 -1.72 3.03 13.10
N ILE A 84 -2.43 3.61 12.11
CA ILE A 84 -1.90 3.81 10.76
C ILE A 84 -0.67 4.70 10.82
N MET A 85 -0.73 5.82 11.56
CA MET A 85 0.41 6.72 11.69
C MET A 85 1.63 5.98 12.25
N VAL A 86 1.45 5.18 13.31
CA VAL A 86 2.55 4.42 13.94
C VAL A 86 3.12 3.39 12.96
N VAL A 87 2.27 2.61 12.31
CA VAL A 87 2.70 1.55 11.38
C VAL A 87 3.41 2.14 10.16
N THR A 88 2.84 3.18 9.53
CA THR A 88 3.43 3.80 8.35
C THR A 88 4.74 4.52 8.68
N THR A 89 4.82 5.21 9.83
CA THR A 89 6.06 5.83 10.31
C THR A 89 7.14 4.78 10.58
N GLY A 90 6.77 3.63 11.16
CA GLY A 90 7.69 2.52 11.39
C GLY A 90 8.22 1.93 10.08
N VAL A 91 7.33 1.67 9.12
CA VAL A 91 7.70 1.19 7.78
C VAL A 91 8.60 2.18 7.06
N GLU A 92 8.28 3.47 7.13
CA GLU A 92 9.06 4.54 6.51
C GLU A 92 10.47 4.64 7.13
N LEU A 93 10.56 4.59 8.46
CA LEU A 93 11.84 4.63 9.15
C LEU A 93 12.71 3.43 8.79
N ILE A 94 12.16 2.21 8.90
CA ILE A 94 12.87 0.97 8.55
C ILE A 94 13.28 1.00 7.07
N GLY A 95 12.36 1.39 6.18
CA GLY A 95 12.62 1.52 4.75
C GLY A 95 13.79 2.47 4.46
N SER A 96 13.83 3.63 5.13
CA SER A 96 14.91 4.60 4.96
C SER A 96 16.29 4.04 5.36
N TYR A 97 16.36 3.21 6.42
CA TYR A 97 17.62 2.58 6.83
C TYR A 97 18.05 1.46 5.90
N ILE A 98 17.10 0.66 5.42
CA ILE A 98 17.38 -0.37 4.42
C ILE A 98 17.94 0.29 3.15
N MET A 99 17.30 1.35 2.65
CA MET A 99 17.75 2.07 1.45
C MET A 99 19.14 2.69 1.64
N GLU A 100 19.38 3.32 2.81
CA GLU A 100 20.70 3.85 3.13
C GLU A 100 21.78 2.76 3.12
N PHE A 101 21.49 1.61 3.72
CA PHE A 101 22.42 0.49 3.76
C PHE A 101 22.68 -0.11 2.37
N THR A 102 21.66 -0.25 1.52
CA THR A 102 21.80 -0.89 0.20
C THR A 102 22.28 0.05 -0.90
N SER A 103 21.99 1.34 -0.80
CA SER A 103 22.15 2.30 -1.90
C SER A 103 22.89 3.58 -1.51
N GLY A 104 23.33 3.71 -0.25
CA GLY A 104 24.06 4.87 0.25
C GLY A 104 23.19 6.12 0.49
N GLY A 105 21.87 6.01 0.34
CA GLY A 105 20.91 7.10 0.55
C GLY A 105 19.47 6.60 0.54
N TRP A 106 18.51 7.49 0.80
CA TRP A 106 17.08 7.17 0.80
C TRP A 106 16.28 8.17 -0.05
N ALA A 107 15.05 7.82 -0.42
CA ALA A 107 14.34 8.50 -1.52
C ALA A 107 13.64 9.83 -1.17
N TRP A 108 13.60 10.23 0.10
CA TRP A 108 12.88 11.43 0.54
C TRP A 108 13.68 12.21 1.59
N ASP A 109 13.45 13.51 1.76
CA ASP A 109 14.10 14.28 2.82
C ASP A 109 13.07 15.16 3.54
N TYR A 110 12.89 14.89 4.84
CA TYR A 110 11.95 15.60 5.70
C TYR A 110 12.60 16.57 6.70
N ARG A 111 13.88 16.93 6.53
CA ARG A 111 14.58 17.91 7.40
C ARG A 111 13.86 19.25 7.51
N ARG A 112 13.09 19.62 6.49
CA ARG A 112 12.31 20.88 6.44
C ARG A 112 11.01 20.83 7.23
N PHE A 113 10.57 19.66 7.69
CA PHE A 113 9.32 19.51 8.44
C PHE A 113 9.58 19.56 9.95
N ALA A 114 8.62 20.11 10.69
CA ALA A 114 8.63 20.09 12.15
C ALA A 114 8.48 18.66 12.68
N PHE A 115 9.07 18.39 13.86
CA PHE A 115 9.09 17.07 14.50
C PHE A 115 9.64 15.96 13.57
N ASN A 116 10.72 16.26 12.85
CA ASN A 116 11.41 15.28 12.03
C ASN A 116 12.46 14.51 12.86
N PHE A 117 12.76 13.29 12.41
CA PHE A 117 13.85 12.48 12.93
C PHE A 117 14.81 12.13 11.79
N GLN A 118 16.04 12.66 11.87
CA GLN A 118 17.12 12.47 10.88
C GLN A 118 16.75 12.85 9.42
N GLY A 119 15.64 13.58 9.21
CA GLY A 119 15.07 13.77 7.87
C GLY A 119 14.40 12.55 7.25
N ARG A 120 14.26 11.44 8.00
CA ARG A 120 13.69 10.16 7.54
C ARG A 120 12.19 10.07 7.74
N ILE A 121 11.71 10.57 8.87
CA ILE A 121 10.29 10.60 9.23
C ILE A 121 9.97 11.98 9.80
N ALA A 122 8.71 12.41 9.66
CA ALA A 122 8.22 13.63 10.29
C ALA A 122 6.71 13.54 10.53
N LEU A 123 6.22 14.30 11.51
CA LEU A 123 4.81 14.26 11.89
C LEU A 123 3.86 14.59 10.73
N ASN A 124 4.22 15.55 9.87
CA ASN A 124 3.38 15.99 8.76
C ASN A 124 3.16 14.87 7.71
N PRO A 125 4.21 14.22 7.16
CA PRO A 125 4.08 12.97 6.41
C PRO A 125 3.27 11.89 7.14
N SER A 126 3.55 11.60 8.41
CA SER A 126 2.83 10.58 9.19
C SER A 126 1.33 10.83 9.24
N VAL A 127 0.90 12.09 9.45
CA VAL A 127 -0.53 12.48 9.44
C VAL A 127 -1.15 12.26 8.06
N ARG A 128 -0.45 12.63 6.98
CA ARG A 128 -0.94 12.43 5.60
C ARG A 128 -1.13 10.95 5.30
N PHE A 129 -0.18 10.10 5.71
CA PHE A 129 -0.31 8.64 5.61
C PHE A 129 -1.43 8.11 6.50
N GLY A 130 -1.65 8.68 7.68
CA GLY A 130 -2.80 8.42 8.53
C GLY A 130 -4.12 8.62 7.80
N ILE A 131 -4.30 9.78 7.14
CA ILE A 131 -5.51 10.11 6.38
C ILE A 131 -5.67 9.17 5.18
N GLY A 132 -4.59 8.94 4.42
CA GLY A 132 -4.60 8.03 3.27
C GLY A 132 -4.93 6.59 3.66
N GLY A 133 -4.33 6.10 4.74
CA GLY A 133 -4.62 4.77 5.28
C GLY A 133 -6.05 4.64 5.80
N MET A 134 -6.64 5.71 6.34
CA MET A 134 -8.06 5.71 6.72
C MET A 134 -8.94 5.54 5.49
N PHE A 135 -8.64 6.23 4.39
CA PHE A 135 -9.35 6.05 3.12
C PHE A 135 -9.20 4.61 2.60
N PHE A 136 -7.99 4.04 2.64
CA PHE A 136 -7.78 2.66 2.22
C PHE A 136 -8.56 1.66 3.08
N LEU A 137 -8.47 1.76 4.40
CA LEU A 137 -9.08 0.80 5.31
C LEU A 137 -10.60 0.96 5.43
N TYR A 138 -11.14 2.19 5.44
CA TYR A 138 -12.58 2.40 5.66
C TYR A 138 -13.40 2.59 4.38
N VAL A 139 -12.77 2.88 3.23
CA VAL A 139 -13.47 3.07 1.96
C VAL A 139 -13.13 1.97 0.95
N LEU A 140 -11.86 1.78 0.65
CA LEU A 140 -11.45 0.81 -0.38
C LEU A 140 -11.57 -0.63 0.11
N GLN A 141 -11.13 -0.94 1.33
CA GLN A 141 -11.16 -2.30 1.84
C GLN A 141 -12.57 -2.90 1.88
N PRO A 142 -13.61 -2.22 2.40
CA PRO A 142 -14.97 -2.76 2.39
C PRO A 142 -15.52 -2.93 0.97
N LEU A 143 -15.16 -2.03 0.06
CA LEU A 143 -15.52 -2.14 -1.36
C LEU A 143 -14.91 -3.39 -1.99
N PHE A 144 -13.64 -3.65 -1.72
CA PHE A 144 -12.92 -4.82 -2.23
C PHE A 144 -13.49 -6.12 -1.66
N VAL A 145 -13.72 -6.19 -0.34
CA VAL A 145 -14.34 -7.35 0.30
C VAL A 145 -15.70 -7.64 -0.35
N LYS A 146 -16.55 -6.62 -0.47
CA LYS A 146 -17.88 -6.74 -1.10
C LYS A 146 -17.79 -7.19 -2.56
N MET A 147 -16.80 -6.68 -3.30
CA MET A 147 -16.56 -7.07 -4.69
C MET A 147 -16.14 -8.55 -4.79
N THR A 148 -15.20 -9.00 -3.96
CA THR A 148 -14.72 -10.38 -3.96
C THR A 148 -15.76 -11.37 -3.46
N GLU A 149 -16.60 -10.99 -2.49
CA GLU A 149 -17.67 -11.83 -1.96
C GLU A 149 -18.82 -12.01 -2.96
N ARG A 150 -19.09 -10.99 -3.79
CA ARG A 150 -20.11 -11.06 -4.84
C ARG A 150 -19.70 -11.92 -6.04
N MET A 151 -18.41 -12.19 -6.22
CA MET A 151 -17.94 -12.98 -7.34
C MET A 151 -18.21 -14.49 -7.15
N PRO A 152 -18.77 -15.17 -8.17
CA PRO A 152 -18.85 -16.62 -8.15
C PRO A 152 -17.46 -17.24 -7.98
N SER A 153 -17.35 -18.32 -7.20
CA SER A 153 -16.05 -18.93 -6.86
C SER A 153 -15.20 -19.33 -8.07
N ARG A 154 -15.82 -19.68 -9.20
CA ARG A 154 -15.10 -19.98 -10.45
C ARG A 154 -14.45 -18.73 -11.05
N VAL A 155 -15.20 -17.63 -11.11
CA VAL A 155 -14.73 -16.32 -11.60
C VAL A 155 -13.62 -15.80 -10.71
N PHE A 156 -13.82 -15.83 -9.39
CA PHE A 156 -12.80 -15.37 -8.44
C PHE A 156 -11.48 -16.13 -8.58
N ARG A 157 -11.53 -17.46 -8.71
CA ARG A 157 -10.32 -18.27 -8.94
C ARG A 157 -9.64 -17.97 -10.28
N ALA A 158 -10.41 -17.70 -11.33
CA ALA A 158 -9.87 -17.31 -12.63
C ALA A 158 -9.16 -15.94 -12.55
N VAL A 159 -9.81 -14.95 -11.91
CA VAL A 159 -9.22 -13.62 -11.68
C VAL A 159 -7.92 -13.74 -10.87
N PHE A 160 -7.95 -14.47 -9.76
CA PHE A 160 -6.76 -14.76 -8.96
C PHE A 160 -5.65 -15.38 -9.82
N GLY A 161 -5.97 -16.42 -10.60
CA GLY A 161 -5.00 -17.12 -11.44
C GLY A 161 -4.36 -16.22 -12.50
N ILE A 162 -5.17 -15.41 -13.18
CA ILE A 162 -4.69 -14.44 -14.19
C ILE A 162 -3.76 -13.42 -13.55
N LEU A 163 -4.17 -12.80 -12.43
CA LEU A 163 -3.36 -11.81 -11.74
C LEU A 163 -2.05 -12.41 -11.20
N ALA A 164 -2.10 -13.63 -10.67
CA ALA A 164 -0.92 -14.33 -10.18
C ALA A 164 0.07 -14.66 -11.30
N ILE A 165 -0.42 -15.16 -12.44
CA ILE A 165 0.41 -15.44 -13.62
C ILE A 165 1.01 -14.13 -14.16
N ALA A 166 0.23 -13.06 -14.27
CA ALA A 166 0.71 -11.77 -14.75
C ALA A 166 1.84 -11.22 -13.87
N LEU A 167 1.64 -11.19 -12.55
CA LEU A 167 2.66 -10.72 -11.62
C LEU A 167 3.91 -11.62 -11.66
N ALA A 168 3.74 -12.94 -11.71
CA ALA A 168 4.86 -13.88 -11.78
C ALA A 168 5.67 -13.74 -13.08
N ALA A 169 4.99 -13.62 -14.22
CA ALA A 169 5.63 -13.45 -15.52
C ALA A 169 6.44 -12.14 -15.58
N ASP A 170 5.87 -11.05 -15.08
CA ASP A 170 6.54 -9.75 -15.07
C ASP A 170 7.71 -9.71 -14.08
N THR A 171 7.55 -10.32 -12.90
CA THR A 171 8.66 -10.48 -11.95
C THR A 171 9.80 -11.32 -12.54
N ALA A 172 9.46 -12.42 -13.23
CA ALA A 172 10.46 -13.24 -13.91
C ALA A 172 11.17 -12.46 -15.02
N TRP A 173 10.43 -11.66 -15.79
CA TRP A 173 11.01 -10.78 -16.80
C TRP A 173 11.97 -9.75 -16.21
N LEU A 174 11.59 -9.09 -15.12
CA LEU A 174 12.47 -8.14 -14.41
C LEU A 174 13.77 -8.82 -13.94
N ILE A 175 13.66 -10.02 -13.36
CA ILE A 175 14.82 -10.78 -12.89
C ILE A 175 15.74 -11.13 -14.06
N VAL A 176 15.20 -11.70 -15.15
CA VAL A 176 16.00 -12.05 -16.33
C VAL A 176 16.70 -10.82 -16.89
N LYS A 177 15.98 -9.70 -17.02
CA LYS A 177 16.55 -8.43 -17.49
C LYS A 177 17.68 -7.93 -16.57
N SER A 178 17.56 -8.09 -15.26
CA SER A 178 18.58 -7.64 -14.30
C SER A 178 19.91 -8.40 -14.40
N PHE A 179 19.92 -9.63 -14.95
CA PHE A 179 21.14 -10.41 -15.20
C PHE A 179 21.80 -10.12 -16.55
N GLN A 180 21.14 -9.36 -17.43
CA GLN A 180 21.66 -9.01 -18.76
C GLN A 180 22.31 -7.62 -18.81
N VAL A 181 22.36 -6.92 -17.69
CA VAL A 181 23.02 -5.62 -17.48
C VAL A 181 24.31 -5.84 -16.71
#